data_AF-A0A3M1D4I2-F1
#
_entry.id   AF-A0A3M1D4I2-F1
#
_cell.length_a   1.000
_cell.length_b   1.000
_cell.length_c   1.000
_cell.angle_alpha   90.00
_cell.angle_beta   90.00
_cell.angle_gamma   90.00
#
_symmetry.space_group_name_H-M   'P 1'
#
loop_
_entity.id
_entity.type
_entity.pdbx_description
1 polymer ?
#
loop_
_entity_poly.entity_id
_entity_poly.type
_entity_poly.pdbx_seq_one_letter_code
_entity_poly.pdbx_strand_id
1 'polypeptide(L)'
;RDNDCNGLVDDGENLCGQDMRCLCGTCSQACQASCPVEGKVCRGGYCVDPCRGMRCPAGRVCVEGTCTDPCAGVDCGDGLSCSMGKCIPADCYLPESSCPAGELCRDGECTGDPCAGVSCPQSQYCKGGRCIPLACGSCLADEICYQGSCLRSLCASMSCVGPGLVCMANMCVADPCEGVNCREGFACMGGQCVEDECLAIRCPEGSYCEGGICVVAPENRDGGSRDDEKVQPDGSDGAQDADGGSGADWHLPRSQQGCGCETASRSAASLLQWLLAGLVLLASRPRS
;
A
#
# COMPACT_ATOMS: atom_id res chain seq x y z
N ARG A 1 1.57 -23.42 15.51
CA ARG A 1 2.72 -22.70 14.89
C ARG A 1 2.77 -23.20 13.45
N ASP A 2 2.96 -22.32 12.48
CA ASP A 2 3.17 -22.70 11.07
C ASP A 2 4.68 -22.81 10.84
N ASN A 3 5.15 -24.02 10.56
CA ASN A 3 6.51 -24.43 10.35
C ASN A 3 6.63 -25.20 9.03
N ASP A 4 5.58 -25.62 8.33
CA ASP A 4 5.71 -26.08 6.94
C ASP A 4 5.44 -24.95 5.90
N CYS A 5 5.10 -23.76 6.41
CA CYS A 5 4.86 -22.52 5.71
C CYS A 5 3.66 -22.55 4.76
N ASN A 6 2.69 -23.44 4.98
CA ASN A 6 1.50 -23.51 4.14
C ASN A 6 0.39 -22.52 4.54
N GLY A 7 0.58 -21.73 5.60
CA GLY A 7 -0.39 -20.76 6.11
C GLY A 7 -1.42 -21.35 7.09
N LEU A 8 -1.26 -22.61 7.50
CA LEU A 8 -2.08 -23.30 8.51
C LEU A 8 -1.22 -23.61 9.74
N VAL A 9 -1.86 -23.91 10.87
CA VAL A 9 -1.15 -24.46 12.03
C VAL A 9 -0.73 -25.89 11.72
N ASP A 10 0.56 -26.23 11.82
CA ASP A 10 1.04 -27.54 11.37
C ASP A 10 0.55 -28.71 12.24
N ASP A 11 0.29 -29.84 11.57
CA ASP A 11 0.07 -31.17 12.15
C ASP A 11 0.97 -32.27 11.48
N GLY A 12 2.14 -31.94 10.87
CA GLY A 12 2.88 -32.87 9.98
C GLY A 12 4.43 -32.81 9.92
N GLU A 13 5.03 -33.57 8.96
CA GLU A 13 6.47 -33.93 8.88
C GLU A 13 7.39 -33.02 8.01
N ASN A 14 6.88 -31.94 7.40
CA ASN A 14 7.68 -31.03 6.55
C ASN A 14 8.01 -29.69 7.27
N LEU A 15 8.46 -29.78 8.50
CA LEU A 15 8.72 -28.62 9.34
C LEU A 15 10.07 -27.97 9.00
N CYS A 16 10.10 -26.65 9.01
CA CYS A 16 11.30 -25.83 9.01
C CYS A 16 12.23 -26.29 10.13
N GLY A 17 13.54 -26.34 9.84
CA GLY A 17 14.56 -26.66 10.84
C GLY A 17 14.56 -25.68 12.01
N GLN A 18 15.21 -26.07 13.11
CA GLN A 18 15.06 -25.47 14.44
C GLN A 18 15.34 -23.95 14.51
N ASP A 19 16.08 -23.38 13.56
CA ASP A 19 16.45 -21.95 13.48
C ASP A 19 15.88 -21.23 12.23
N MET A 20 14.89 -21.84 11.58
CA MET A 20 14.20 -21.25 10.43
C MET A 20 12.82 -20.72 10.84
N ARG A 21 12.41 -19.63 10.20
CA ARG A 21 11.06 -19.09 10.34
C ARG A 21 10.35 -19.15 9.01
N CYS A 22 9.06 -19.43 9.05
CA CYS A 22 8.20 -19.27 7.89
C CYS A 22 8.11 -17.80 7.53
N LEU A 23 8.71 -17.48 6.38
CA LEU A 23 8.61 -16.18 5.76
C LEU A 23 8.02 -16.43 4.37
N CYS A 24 6.69 -16.29 4.33
CA CYS A 24 5.89 -16.24 3.12
C CYS A 24 6.00 -17.49 2.24
N GLY A 25 5.56 -18.62 2.78
CA GLY A 25 5.58 -19.87 2.02
C GLY A 25 6.92 -20.60 2.01
N THR A 26 7.97 -20.07 2.65
CA THR A 26 9.29 -20.70 2.63
C THR A 26 10.01 -20.58 3.97
N CYS A 27 10.67 -21.66 4.37
CA CYS A 27 11.58 -21.69 5.51
C CYS A 27 12.80 -20.81 5.23
N SER A 28 12.92 -19.70 5.95
CA SER A 28 14.01 -18.75 5.79
C SER A 28 14.88 -18.72 7.05
N GLN A 29 16.19 -18.85 6.85
CA GLN A 29 17.17 -18.81 7.93
C GLN A 29 17.47 -17.37 8.35
N ALA A 30 17.70 -17.14 9.64
CA ALA A 30 18.17 -15.85 10.13
C ALA A 30 19.58 -15.53 9.60
N CYS A 31 19.88 -14.25 9.40
CA CYS A 31 21.18 -13.76 8.96
C CYS A 31 21.48 -12.39 9.57
N GLN A 32 22.76 -12.00 9.58
CA GLN A 32 23.21 -10.67 10.01
C GLN A 32 23.66 -9.82 8.83
N ALA A 33 24.64 -10.30 8.06
CA ALA A 33 25.18 -9.61 6.88
C ALA A 33 25.23 -10.49 5.63
N SER A 34 25.41 -11.81 5.79
CA SER A 34 25.52 -12.77 4.69
C SER A 34 24.67 -14.01 4.96
N CYS A 35 24.36 -14.72 3.87
CA CYS A 35 23.65 -15.98 3.92
C CYS A 35 24.61 -17.15 3.75
N PRO A 36 24.44 -18.23 4.54
CA PRO A 36 25.25 -19.44 4.39
C PRO A 36 24.84 -20.26 3.16
N VAL A 37 23.67 -19.98 2.59
CA VAL A 37 23.16 -20.58 1.36
C VAL A 37 23.50 -19.67 0.18
N GLU A 38 24.08 -20.25 -0.88
CA GLU A 38 24.38 -19.52 -2.12
C GLU A 38 23.10 -19.02 -2.79
N GLY A 39 23.22 -17.89 -3.52
CA GLY A 39 22.10 -17.29 -4.25
C GLY A 39 21.03 -16.62 -3.37
N LYS A 40 21.24 -16.47 -2.06
CA LYS A 40 20.35 -15.72 -1.15
C LYS A 40 20.99 -14.44 -0.66
N VAL A 41 20.16 -13.45 -0.35
CA VAL A 41 20.59 -12.16 0.21
C VAL A 41 20.00 -11.97 1.60
N CYS A 42 20.77 -11.35 2.49
CA CYS A 42 20.30 -11.03 3.83
C CYS A 42 19.46 -9.75 3.79
N ARG A 43 18.15 -9.86 4.00
CA ARG A 43 17.22 -8.72 4.04
C ARG A 43 16.32 -8.83 5.26
N GLY A 44 16.28 -7.77 6.08
CA GLY A 44 15.46 -7.76 7.30
C GLY A 44 15.86 -8.83 8.33
N GLY A 45 17.13 -9.24 8.35
CA GLY A 45 17.64 -10.27 9.26
C GLY A 45 17.35 -11.71 8.84
N TYR A 46 16.87 -11.94 7.61
CA TYR A 46 16.62 -13.27 7.07
C TYR A 46 17.16 -13.45 5.66
N CYS A 47 17.57 -14.68 5.36
CA CYS A 47 18.00 -15.10 4.04
C CYS A 47 16.80 -15.28 3.14
N VAL A 48 16.67 -14.38 2.17
CA VAL A 48 15.57 -14.37 1.21
C VAL A 48 16.10 -14.46 -0.20
N ASP A 49 15.21 -14.80 -1.12
CA ASP A 49 15.50 -14.72 -2.54
C ASP A 49 15.88 -13.28 -2.95
N PRO A 50 16.90 -13.05 -3.80
CA PRO A 50 17.24 -11.72 -4.30
C PRO A 50 16.06 -11.00 -4.98
N CYS A 51 15.17 -11.79 -5.61
CA CYS A 51 13.96 -11.31 -6.26
C CYS A 51 12.77 -11.16 -5.31
N ARG A 52 12.90 -11.57 -4.05
CA ARG A 52 11.86 -11.44 -3.03
C ARG A 52 11.45 -9.97 -2.87
N GLY A 53 10.16 -9.69 -2.92
CA GLY A 53 9.61 -8.32 -2.84
C GLY A 53 10.06 -7.37 -3.96
N MET A 54 10.72 -7.86 -5.01
CA MET A 54 11.07 -7.05 -6.17
C MET A 54 9.92 -7.07 -7.16
N ARG A 55 9.46 -5.87 -7.56
CA ARG A 55 8.50 -5.70 -8.67
C ARG A 55 9.25 -5.18 -9.87
N CYS A 56 9.39 -6.01 -10.90
CA CYS A 56 9.98 -5.58 -12.16
C CYS A 56 8.97 -4.80 -13.00
N PRO A 57 9.44 -3.87 -13.85
CA PRO A 57 8.59 -3.24 -14.85
C PRO A 57 7.91 -4.29 -15.73
N ALA A 58 6.77 -3.93 -16.33
CA ALA A 58 6.07 -4.80 -17.28
C ALA A 58 7.03 -5.30 -18.39
N GLY A 59 6.87 -6.56 -18.78
CA GLY A 59 7.73 -7.21 -19.78
C GLY A 59 9.08 -7.72 -19.25
N ARG A 60 9.44 -7.45 -17.98
CA ARG A 60 10.71 -7.91 -17.39
C ARG A 60 10.50 -8.95 -16.30
N VAL A 61 11.54 -9.77 -16.10
CA VAL A 61 11.57 -10.80 -15.06
C VAL A 61 12.74 -10.57 -14.13
N CYS A 62 12.53 -10.79 -12.83
CA CYS A 62 13.63 -10.75 -11.88
C CYS A 62 14.46 -12.02 -11.98
N VAL A 63 15.77 -11.87 -12.19
CA VAL A 63 16.77 -12.93 -12.16
C VAL A 63 17.91 -12.45 -11.27
N GLU A 64 18.22 -13.22 -10.23
CA GLU A 64 19.31 -12.90 -9.28
C GLU A 64 19.27 -11.47 -8.71
N GLY A 65 18.06 -10.93 -8.50
CA GLY A 65 17.86 -9.59 -7.93
C GLY A 65 18.03 -8.47 -8.95
N THR A 66 18.02 -8.79 -10.24
CA THR A 66 18.04 -7.82 -11.34
C THR A 66 16.86 -8.03 -12.26
N CYS A 67 16.18 -6.96 -12.65
CA CYS A 67 15.12 -7.02 -13.66
C CYS A 67 15.72 -7.12 -15.06
N THR A 68 15.67 -8.33 -15.60
CA THR A 68 16.21 -8.68 -16.91
C THR A 68 15.11 -8.74 -17.97
N ASP A 69 15.50 -8.50 -19.21
CA ASP A 69 14.64 -8.69 -20.37
C ASP A 69 14.69 -10.18 -20.79
N PRO A 70 13.60 -10.94 -20.64
CA PRO A 70 13.56 -12.35 -21.02
C PRO A 70 13.61 -12.56 -22.54
N CYS A 71 13.46 -11.50 -23.34
CA CYS A 71 13.54 -11.51 -24.79
C CYS A 71 14.91 -11.12 -25.33
N ALA A 72 15.88 -10.80 -24.46
CA ALA A 72 17.23 -10.49 -24.87
C ALA A 72 17.87 -11.69 -25.62
N GLY A 73 18.17 -11.47 -26.91
CA GLY A 73 18.78 -12.48 -27.78
C GLY A 73 17.83 -13.55 -28.33
N VAL A 74 16.51 -13.38 -28.15
CA VAL A 74 15.50 -14.26 -28.74
C VAL A 74 15.19 -13.81 -30.16
N ASP A 75 15.37 -14.71 -31.13
CA ASP A 75 14.94 -14.52 -32.52
C ASP A 75 13.68 -15.35 -32.78
N CYS A 76 12.57 -14.67 -33.05
CA CYS A 76 11.25 -15.29 -33.25
C CYS A 76 10.90 -15.54 -34.72
N GLY A 77 11.70 -15.06 -35.67
CA GLY A 77 11.38 -15.10 -37.09
C GLY A 77 10.20 -14.21 -37.49
N ASP A 78 9.80 -14.30 -38.76
CA ASP A 78 8.81 -13.38 -39.35
C ASP A 78 7.40 -13.54 -38.75
N GLY A 79 6.77 -12.40 -38.42
CA GLY A 79 5.38 -12.35 -37.96
C GLY A 79 5.17 -12.69 -36.47
N LEU A 80 6.25 -12.96 -35.73
CA LEU A 80 6.21 -13.21 -34.31
C LEU A 80 7.11 -12.20 -33.57
N SER A 81 6.66 -11.78 -32.40
CA SER A 81 7.44 -10.96 -31.48
C SER A 81 7.67 -11.72 -30.18
N CYS A 82 8.81 -11.48 -29.55
CA CYS A 82 9.07 -12.05 -28.24
C CYS A 82 8.31 -11.27 -27.17
N SER A 83 7.56 -11.99 -26.34
CA SER A 83 6.94 -11.47 -25.12
C SER A 83 7.16 -12.45 -23.99
N MET A 84 7.76 -11.98 -22.89
CA MET A 84 8.07 -12.81 -21.71
C MET A 84 8.87 -14.09 -22.06
N GLY A 85 9.83 -13.97 -22.99
CA GLY A 85 10.68 -15.07 -23.44
C GLY A 85 9.99 -16.08 -24.37
N LYS A 86 8.78 -15.78 -24.84
CA LYS A 86 8.01 -16.62 -25.77
C LYS A 86 7.71 -15.86 -27.05
N CYS A 87 7.81 -16.54 -28.19
CA CYS A 87 7.39 -15.98 -29.47
C CYS A 87 5.87 -16.09 -29.60
N ILE A 88 5.20 -14.95 -29.70
CA ILE A 88 3.76 -14.84 -29.88
C ILE A 88 3.47 -14.00 -31.13
N PRO A 89 2.28 -14.09 -31.74
CA PRO A 89 1.86 -13.12 -32.75
C PRO A 89 1.99 -11.70 -32.19
N ALA A 90 2.55 -10.79 -32.98
CA ALA A 90 2.65 -9.40 -32.59
C ALA A 90 1.24 -8.80 -32.41
N ASP A 91 1.05 -8.08 -31.32
CA ASP A 91 -0.18 -7.35 -31.01
C ASP A 91 0.15 -5.92 -30.56
N CYS A 92 -0.87 -5.09 -30.37
CA CYS A 92 -0.68 -3.67 -30.10
C CYS A 92 -0.13 -3.31 -28.72
N TYR A 93 0.11 -4.30 -27.85
CA TYR A 93 0.78 -4.06 -26.57
C TYR A 93 2.29 -3.91 -26.72
N LEU A 94 2.82 -4.37 -27.85
CA LEU A 94 4.24 -4.29 -28.16
C LEU A 94 4.58 -2.92 -28.79
N PRO A 95 5.73 -2.32 -28.46
CA PRO A 95 6.13 -1.01 -28.98
C PRO A 95 6.09 -0.92 -30.50
N GLU A 96 6.51 -1.96 -31.21
CA GLU A 96 6.59 -2.02 -32.67
C GLU A 96 5.22 -2.04 -33.39
N SER A 97 4.16 -2.44 -32.69
CA SER A 97 2.80 -2.55 -33.24
C SER A 97 1.79 -1.68 -32.49
N SER A 98 2.29 -0.67 -31.76
CA SER A 98 1.48 0.22 -30.94
C SER A 98 0.37 0.92 -31.72
N CYS A 99 -0.77 1.14 -31.04
CA CYS A 99 -1.93 1.76 -31.66
C CYS A 99 -1.66 3.22 -32.08
N PRO A 100 -2.26 3.67 -33.20
CA PRO A 100 -2.17 5.06 -33.63
C PRO A 100 -2.84 6.00 -32.61
N ALA A 101 -2.56 7.30 -32.74
CA ALA A 101 -3.12 8.31 -31.85
C ALA A 101 -4.66 8.30 -31.87
N GLY A 102 -5.28 8.27 -30.69
CA GLY A 102 -6.73 8.20 -30.54
C GLY A 102 -7.30 6.77 -30.50
N GLU A 103 -6.46 5.75 -30.45
CA GLU A 103 -6.84 4.35 -30.24
C GLU A 103 -6.17 3.78 -28.99
N LEU A 104 -6.80 2.76 -28.41
CA LEU A 104 -6.31 1.99 -27.28
C LEU A 104 -6.15 0.52 -27.68
N CYS A 105 -5.10 -0.12 -27.17
CA CYS A 105 -4.93 -1.55 -27.31
C CYS A 105 -5.83 -2.27 -26.30
N ARG A 106 -6.76 -3.09 -26.81
CA ARG A 106 -7.64 -3.95 -26.02
C ARG A 106 -7.73 -5.31 -26.70
N ASP A 107 -7.55 -6.39 -25.94
CA ASP A 107 -7.57 -7.75 -26.46
C ASP A 107 -6.56 -7.97 -27.63
N GLY A 108 -5.48 -7.18 -27.66
CA GLY A 108 -4.46 -7.20 -28.71
C GLY A 108 -4.85 -6.49 -30.02
N GLU A 109 -6.01 -5.84 -30.06
CA GLU A 109 -6.49 -5.05 -31.20
C GLU A 109 -6.61 -3.56 -30.85
N CYS A 110 -6.39 -2.72 -31.85
CA CYS A 110 -6.59 -1.29 -31.69
C CYS A 110 -8.07 -0.95 -31.84
N THR A 111 -8.60 -0.32 -30.80
CA THR A 111 -9.98 0.14 -30.74
C THR A 111 -10.01 1.65 -30.49
N GLY A 112 -10.99 2.35 -31.04
CA GLY A 112 -11.11 3.79 -30.83
C GLY A 112 -11.15 4.15 -29.35
N ASP A 113 -10.30 5.08 -28.92
CA ASP A 113 -10.30 5.59 -27.55
C ASP A 113 -11.58 6.41 -27.34
N PRO A 114 -12.53 5.95 -26.51
CA PRO A 114 -13.76 6.71 -26.26
C PRO A 114 -13.48 8.04 -25.55
N CYS A 115 -12.28 8.22 -24.98
CA CYS A 115 -11.81 9.44 -24.36
C CYS A 115 -10.99 10.34 -25.29
N ALA A 116 -10.75 9.94 -26.54
CA ALA A 116 -10.07 10.79 -27.52
C ALA A 116 -10.82 12.12 -27.70
N GLY A 117 -10.15 13.23 -27.41
CA GLY A 117 -10.72 14.58 -27.53
C GLY A 117 -11.70 14.97 -26.42
N VAL A 118 -11.95 14.10 -25.43
CA VAL A 118 -12.79 14.42 -24.28
C VAL A 118 -12.01 15.30 -23.30
N SER A 119 -12.52 16.49 -23.01
CA SER A 119 -11.98 17.39 -22.00
C SER A 119 -12.88 17.38 -20.77
N CYS A 120 -12.36 16.91 -19.63
CA CYS A 120 -13.11 16.83 -18.39
C CYS A 120 -12.91 18.07 -17.51
N PRO A 121 -13.92 18.44 -16.70
CA PRO A 121 -13.78 19.49 -15.69
C PRO A 121 -12.65 19.20 -14.69
N GLN A 122 -12.26 20.22 -13.93
CA GLN A 122 -11.25 20.09 -12.88
C GLN A 122 -11.63 18.96 -11.89
N SER A 123 -10.63 18.19 -11.46
CA SER A 123 -10.80 17.06 -10.54
C SER A 123 -11.69 15.93 -11.07
N GLN A 124 -11.79 15.80 -12.39
CA GLN A 124 -12.42 14.66 -13.07
C GLN A 124 -11.48 14.10 -14.13
N TYR A 125 -11.68 12.83 -14.49
CA TYR A 125 -10.93 12.15 -15.53
C TYR A 125 -11.89 11.44 -16.48
N CYS A 126 -11.45 11.21 -17.72
CA CYS A 126 -12.26 10.46 -18.66
C CYS A 126 -12.05 8.96 -18.46
N LYS A 127 -13.16 8.22 -18.35
CA LYS A 127 -13.19 6.76 -18.44
C LYS A 127 -14.40 6.34 -19.27
N GLY A 128 -14.18 5.57 -20.33
CA GLY A 128 -15.25 5.10 -21.20
C GLY A 128 -16.05 6.22 -21.88
N GLY A 129 -15.40 7.34 -22.22
CA GLY A 129 -16.04 8.49 -22.87
C GLY A 129 -16.89 9.37 -21.96
N ARG A 130 -16.80 9.18 -20.64
CA ARG A 130 -17.51 9.98 -19.64
C ARG A 130 -16.53 10.55 -18.63
N CYS A 131 -16.79 11.76 -18.17
CA CYS A 131 -16.06 12.37 -17.08
C CYS A 131 -16.54 11.82 -15.75
N ILE A 132 -15.61 11.26 -14.98
CA ILE A 132 -15.85 10.66 -13.67
C ILE A 132 -15.01 11.43 -12.63
N PRO A 133 -15.58 11.75 -11.45
CA PRO A 133 -14.82 12.34 -10.35
C PRO A 133 -13.70 11.43 -9.85
N LEU A 134 -12.68 12.02 -9.24
CA LEU A 134 -11.69 11.27 -8.47
C LEU A 134 -12.36 10.46 -7.36
N ALA A 135 -11.92 9.22 -7.17
CA ALA A 135 -12.42 8.36 -6.12
C ALA A 135 -11.64 8.57 -4.80
N CYS A 136 -12.28 8.25 -3.69
CA CYS A 136 -11.64 8.12 -2.38
C CYS A 136 -10.95 9.39 -1.84
N GLY A 137 -11.41 10.58 -2.24
CA GLY A 137 -10.94 11.86 -1.69
C GLY A 137 -11.28 12.06 -0.21
N SER A 138 -12.38 11.47 0.24
CA SER A 138 -12.96 11.67 1.58
C SER A 138 -12.87 10.44 2.48
N CYS A 139 -12.00 9.48 2.18
CA CYS A 139 -11.84 8.32 3.05
C CYS A 139 -11.14 8.72 4.34
N LEU A 140 -11.65 8.22 5.46
CA LEU A 140 -11.10 8.43 6.78
C LEU A 140 -9.78 7.67 6.97
N ALA A 141 -9.04 8.04 8.02
CA ALA A 141 -7.76 7.39 8.36
C ALA A 141 -7.90 5.88 8.67
N ASP A 142 -9.11 5.42 9.05
CA ASP A 142 -9.41 4.00 9.31
C ASP A 142 -10.05 3.27 8.11
N GLU A 143 -9.98 3.86 6.92
CA GLU A 143 -10.59 3.36 5.69
C GLU A 143 -9.58 3.19 4.55
N ILE A 144 -9.80 2.15 3.74
CA ILE A 144 -9.09 1.92 2.49
C ILE A 144 -9.96 2.33 1.31
N CYS A 145 -9.32 2.66 0.18
CA CYS A 145 -10.01 2.82 -1.09
C CYS A 145 -10.20 1.43 -1.71
N TYR A 146 -11.43 0.94 -1.78
CA TYR A 146 -11.73 -0.34 -2.40
C TYR A 146 -12.75 -0.13 -3.53
N GLN A 147 -12.32 -0.34 -4.77
CA GLN A 147 -13.14 -0.14 -5.98
C GLN A 147 -13.83 1.23 -6.02
N GLY A 148 -13.13 2.26 -5.54
CA GLY A 148 -13.58 3.65 -5.53
C GLY A 148 -14.49 4.03 -4.37
N SER A 149 -14.74 3.10 -3.43
CA SER A 149 -15.50 3.34 -2.21
C SER A 149 -14.62 3.28 -0.98
N CYS A 150 -14.93 4.09 0.02
CA CYS A 150 -14.23 4.06 1.31
C CYS A 150 -14.78 2.91 2.15
N LEU A 151 -13.91 1.97 2.50
CA LEU A 151 -14.27 0.80 3.31
C LEU A 151 -13.43 0.79 4.59
N ARG A 152 -14.08 0.73 5.76
CA ARG A 152 -13.38 0.54 7.03
C ARG A 152 -12.62 -0.77 7.01
N SER A 153 -11.33 -0.72 7.28
CA SER A 153 -10.48 -1.89 7.24
C SER A 153 -9.33 -1.76 8.23
N LEU A 154 -8.99 -2.87 8.88
CA LEU A 154 -7.77 -2.94 9.68
C LEU A 154 -6.53 -2.69 8.81
N CYS A 155 -6.59 -2.98 7.51
CA CYS A 155 -5.52 -2.70 6.56
C CYS A 155 -5.21 -1.21 6.38
N ALA A 156 -6.09 -0.31 6.81
CA ALA A 156 -5.81 1.14 6.79
C ALA A 156 -4.69 1.53 7.77
N SER A 157 -4.52 0.80 8.88
CA SER A 157 -3.50 1.09 9.92
C SER A 157 -2.60 -0.09 10.27
N MET A 158 -2.91 -1.29 9.79
CA MET A 158 -2.11 -2.49 10.01
C MET A 158 -0.88 -2.48 9.10
N SER A 159 0.29 -2.71 9.70
CA SER A 159 1.55 -2.91 8.97
C SER A 159 1.95 -4.39 9.00
N CYS A 160 2.10 -4.98 7.82
CA CYS A 160 2.61 -6.35 7.70
C CYS A 160 4.15 -6.33 7.75
N VAL A 161 4.71 -6.92 8.81
CA VAL A 161 6.16 -6.82 9.13
C VAL A 161 7.00 -7.81 8.31
N GLY A 162 6.41 -8.87 7.78
CA GLY A 162 7.10 -9.87 6.97
C GLY A 162 7.38 -9.41 5.54
N PRO A 163 8.50 -9.80 4.92
CA PRO A 163 8.87 -9.41 3.56
C PRO A 163 7.96 -10.07 2.52
N GLY A 164 7.29 -9.26 1.69
CA GLY A 164 6.33 -9.76 0.69
C GLY A 164 4.97 -10.15 1.28
N LEU A 165 4.67 -9.68 2.49
CA LEU A 165 3.31 -9.73 3.02
C LEU A 165 2.56 -8.45 2.66
N VAL A 166 1.27 -8.59 2.33
CA VAL A 166 0.33 -7.49 2.13
C VAL A 166 -0.88 -7.70 3.02
N CYS A 167 -1.51 -6.61 3.41
CA CYS A 167 -2.77 -6.69 4.13
C CYS A 167 -3.90 -6.88 3.12
N MET A 168 -4.56 -8.03 3.16
CA MET A 168 -5.76 -8.32 2.38
C MET A 168 -6.80 -8.95 3.29
N ALA A 169 -8.06 -8.54 3.14
CA ALA A 169 -9.17 -9.03 3.96
C ALA A 169 -8.88 -8.96 5.49
N ASN A 170 -8.27 -7.86 5.95
CA ASN A 170 -7.89 -7.61 7.34
C ASN A 170 -6.87 -8.59 7.93
N MET A 171 -6.11 -9.31 7.09
CA MET A 171 -5.07 -10.24 7.49
C MET A 171 -3.79 -10.01 6.69
N CYS A 172 -2.64 -10.24 7.32
CA CYS A 172 -1.36 -10.26 6.61
C CYS A 172 -1.20 -11.61 5.93
N VAL A 173 -1.23 -11.60 4.61
CA VAL A 173 -1.07 -12.78 3.76
C VAL A 173 0.07 -12.55 2.78
N ALA A 174 0.59 -13.63 2.20
CA ALA A 174 1.57 -13.51 1.11
C ALA A 174 0.98 -12.70 -0.04
N ASP A 175 1.75 -11.79 -0.62
CA ASP A 175 1.35 -11.03 -1.81
C ASP A 175 1.14 -12.00 -2.98
N PRO A 176 -0.09 -12.15 -3.49
CA PRO A 176 -0.38 -13.07 -4.58
C PRO A 176 0.30 -12.63 -5.88
N CYS A 177 0.69 -11.35 -5.98
CA CYS A 177 1.43 -10.81 -7.11
C CYS A 177 2.95 -10.88 -6.93
N GLU A 178 3.44 -11.46 -5.85
CA GLU A 178 4.86 -11.67 -5.68
C GLU A 178 5.39 -12.74 -6.64
N GLY A 179 6.45 -12.40 -7.37
CA GLY A 179 7.03 -13.28 -8.39
C GLY A 179 6.21 -13.41 -9.67
N VAL A 180 5.01 -12.79 -9.72
CA VAL A 180 4.20 -12.71 -10.93
C VAL A 180 4.74 -11.60 -11.80
N ASN A 181 5.29 -11.96 -12.95
CA ASN A 181 5.73 -11.01 -13.96
C ASN A 181 4.73 -11.06 -15.11
N CYS A 182 4.14 -9.91 -15.45
CA CYS A 182 3.18 -9.78 -16.53
C CYS A 182 3.83 -9.17 -17.77
N ARG A 183 3.34 -9.57 -18.94
CA ARG A 183 3.76 -8.98 -20.23
C ARG A 183 3.34 -7.50 -20.30
N GLU A 184 3.94 -6.76 -21.22
CA GLU A 184 3.51 -5.39 -21.53
C GLU A 184 2.00 -5.33 -21.80
N GLY A 185 1.34 -4.29 -21.30
CA GLY A 185 -0.13 -4.19 -21.38
C GLY A 185 -0.89 -4.77 -20.18
N PHE A 186 -0.23 -5.54 -19.31
CA PHE A 186 -0.88 -6.31 -18.25
C PHE A 186 -0.28 -6.00 -16.88
N ALA A 187 -1.16 -5.93 -15.87
CA ALA A 187 -0.81 -5.78 -14.47
C ALA A 187 -1.24 -7.01 -13.68
N CYS A 188 -0.53 -7.30 -12.59
CA CYS A 188 -0.95 -8.38 -11.70
C CYS A 188 -2.08 -7.91 -10.79
N MET A 189 -3.18 -8.68 -10.76
CA MET A 189 -4.28 -8.53 -9.83
C MET A 189 -4.64 -9.90 -9.27
N GLY A 190 -4.56 -10.07 -7.95
CA GLY A 190 -4.89 -11.34 -7.30
C GLY A 190 -4.04 -12.54 -7.74
N GLY A 191 -2.81 -12.30 -8.21
CA GLY A 191 -1.90 -13.34 -8.73
C GLY A 191 -2.13 -13.73 -10.19
N GLN A 192 -3.02 -13.03 -10.89
CA GLN A 192 -3.28 -13.22 -12.30
C GLN A 192 -2.89 -11.97 -13.09
N CYS A 193 -2.31 -12.17 -14.27
CA CYS A 193 -2.07 -11.07 -15.21
C CYS A 193 -3.38 -10.71 -15.90
N VAL A 194 -3.87 -9.50 -15.64
CA VAL A 194 -5.06 -8.92 -16.27
C VAL A 194 -4.64 -7.68 -17.05
N GLU A 195 -5.41 -7.28 -18.05
CA GLU A 195 -5.12 -6.04 -18.79
C GLU A 195 -5.05 -4.85 -17.82
N ASP A 196 -4.03 -4.03 -17.99
CA ASP A 196 -3.83 -2.87 -17.16
C ASP A 196 -4.72 -1.71 -17.65
N GLU A 197 -5.91 -1.59 -17.05
CA GLU A 197 -6.84 -0.50 -17.31
C GLU A 197 -6.21 0.89 -17.10
N CYS A 198 -5.14 0.99 -16.29
CA CYS A 198 -4.48 2.27 -16.02
C CYS A 198 -3.67 2.79 -17.19
N LEU A 199 -3.33 1.96 -18.19
CA LEU A 199 -2.64 2.42 -19.41
C LEU A 199 -3.49 3.38 -20.24
N ALA A 200 -4.81 3.25 -20.18
CA ALA A 200 -5.75 4.09 -20.91
C ALA A 200 -6.21 5.33 -20.11
N ILE A 201 -5.81 5.45 -18.85
CA ILE A 201 -6.36 6.44 -17.93
C ILE A 201 -5.32 7.50 -17.59
N ARG A 202 -5.67 8.76 -17.84
CA ARG A 202 -4.86 9.92 -17.44
C ARG A 202 -5.48 10.55 -16.21
N CYS A 203 -4.81 10.36 -15.07
CA CYS A 203 -5.27 10.92 -13.82
C CYS A 203 -4.85 12.39 -13.65
N PRO A 204 -5.75 13.26 -13.15
CA PRO A 204 -5.45 14.63 -12.75
C PRO A 204 -4.34 14.73 -11.69
N GLU A 205 -3.77 15.92 -11.52
CA GLU A 205 -2.78 16.20 -10.48
C GLU A 205 -3.29 15.81 -9.07
N GLY A 206 -2.40 15.26 -8.24
CA GLY A 206 -2.72 14.81 -6.89
C GLY A 206 -3.46 13.46 -6.81
N SER A 207 -3.68 12.80 -7.95
CA SER A 207 -4.29 11.46 -8.04
C SER A 207 -3.42 10.49 -8.83
N TYR A 208 -3.61 9.19 -8.60
CA TYR A 208 -2.95 8.13 -9.36
C TYR A 208 -3.98 7.07 -9.76
N CYS A 209 -3.67 6.28 -10.79
CA CYS A 209 -4.55 5.20 -11.20
C CYS A 209 -4.27 3.96 -10.36
N GLU A 210 -5.33 3.40 -9.78
CA GLU A 210 -5.32 2.14 -9.05
C GLU A 210 -6.52 1.32 -9.53
N GLY A 211 -6.27 0.13 -10.10
CA GLY A 211 -7.36 -0.75 -10.54
C GLY A 211 -8.31 -0.11 -11.55
N GLY A 212 -7.77 0.70 -12.47
CA GLY A 212 -8.56 1.35 -13.52
C GLY A 212 -9.39 2.55 -13.03
N ILE A 213 -9.14 3.08 -11.84
CA ILE A 213 -9.80 4.30 -11.36
C ILE A 213 -8.77 5.29 -10.83
N CYS A 214 -8.99 6.58 -11.05
CA CYS A 214 -8.15 7.61 -10.45
C CYS A 214 -8.56 7.82 -8.99
N VAL A 215 -7.64 7.52 -8.08
CA VAL A 215 -7.82 7.63 -6.63
C VAL A 215 -7.00 8.80 -6.08
N VAL A 216 -7.54 9.50 -5.10
CA VAL A 216 -6.80 10.54 -4.36
C VAL A 216 -5.79 9.87 -3.42
N ALA A 217 -4.55 10.36 -3.45
CA ALA A 217 -3.49 9.83 -2.61
C ALA A 217 -3.80 10.02 -1.10
N PRO A 218 -3.49 9.04 -0.22
CA PRO A 218 -3.83 9.10 1.20
C PRO A 218 -3.44 10.40 1.90
N GLU A 219 -2.28 10.97 1.56
CA GLU A 219 -1.76 12.23 2.10
C GLU A 219 -2.55 13.47 1.65
N ASN A 220 -3.32 13.35 0.57
CA ASN A 220 -4.13 14.42 -0.02
C ASN A 220 -5.62 14.27 0.26
N ARG A 221 -6.01 13.25 1.04
CA ARG A 221 -7.41 13.05 1.43
C ARG A 221 -7.80 14.14 2.43
N ASP A 222 -8.98 14.71 2.26
CA ASP A 222 -9.55 15.67 3.23
C ASP A 222 -10.05 14.96 4.50
N GLY A 223 -9.88 13.63 4.55
CA GLY A 223 -10.18 12.75 5.67
C GLY A 223 -11.67 12.54 5.88
N GLY A 224 -12.53 13.45 5.44
CA GLY A 224 -13.89 13.58 5.97
C GLY A 224 -13.87 13.82 7.49
N SER A 225 -14.69 14.73 7.99
CA SER A 225 -15.01 14.72 9.43
C SER A 225 -16.16 13.73 9.61
N ARG A 226 -16.00 12.68 10.42
CA ARG A 226 -17.18 12.10 11.08
C ARG A 226 -17.60 13.19 12.05
N ASP A 227 -18.43 14.11 11.59
CA ASP A 227 -19.31 14.81 12.51
C ASP A 227 -20.13 13.69 13.12
N ASP A 228 -19.68 13.18 14.27
CA ASP A 228 -20.47 12.32 15.11
C ASP A 228 -21.77 13.08 15.28
N GLU A 229 -22.79 12.65 14.54
CA GLU A 229 -24.13 13.16 14.62
C GLU A 229 -24.45 13.12 16.11
N LYS A 230 -24.41 14.30 16.74
CA LYS A 230 -25.11 14.50 17.99
C LYS A 230 -26.52 14.14 17.63
N VAL A 231 -26.92 12.92 17.96
CA VAL A 231 -28.30 12.51 18.06
C VAL A 231 -28.90 13.49 19.05
N GLN A 232 -29.40 14.61 18.53
CA GLN A 232 -30.30 15.46 19.27
C GLN A 232 -31.51 14.56 19.50
N PRO A 233 -31.87 14.26 20.76
CA PRO A 233 -33.12 13.57 20.98
C PRO A 233 -34.21 14.47 20.41
N ASP A 234 -34.96 13.95 19.45
CA ASP A 234 -36.18 14.56 18.92
C ASP A 234 -37.09 14.91 20.11
N GLY A 235 -37.07 16.18 20.49
CA GLY A 235 -38.01 16.83 21.37
C GLY A 235 -38.92 17.68 20.52
N SER A 236 -40.14 17.20 20.32
CA SER A 236 -41.18 17.79 19.50
C SER A 236 -41.77 19.08 20.08
N ASP A 237 -42.45 19.80 19.18
CA ASP A 237 -43.57 20.73 19.36
C ASP A 237 -43.29 22.24 19.42
N GLY A 238 -43.80 22.95 18.40
CA GLY A 238 -44.61 24.15 18.63
C GLY A 238 -44.13 25.45 18.00
N ALA A 239 -44.90 25.93 17.02
CA ALA A 239 -44.75 27.17 16.27
C ALA A 239 -44.80 28.48 17.10
N GLN A 240 -44.21 29.57 16.57
CA GLN A 240 -44.93 30.78 16.10
C GLN A 240 -43.97 31.92 15.68
N ASP A 241 -44.18 32.38 14.45
CA ASP A 241 -44.23 33.76 13.91
C ASP A 241 -43.45 34.95 14.54
N ALA A 242 -42.83 35.68 13.59
CA ALA A 242 -42.89 37.14 13.38
C ALA A 242 -41.83 38.11 13.96
N ASP A 243 -41.36 38.91 12.98
CA ASP A 243 -40.98 40.33 12.98
C ASP A 243 -39.67 40.86 13.58
N GLY A 244 -39.03 41.69 12.75
CA GLY A 244 -37.77 42.37 13.00
C GLY A 244 -37.84 43.55 13.97
N GLY A 245 -36.64 44.03 14.31
CA GLY A 245 -36.44 45.27 15.05
C GLY A 245 -34.95 45.50 15.33
N SER A 246 -34.44 46.61 14.82
CA SER A 246 -33.11 47.15 15.08
C SER A 246 -32.92 47.57 16.54
N GLY A 247 -31.70 47.38 17.05
CA GLY A 247 -31.08 48.23 18.07
C GLY A 247 -31.30 47.84 19.53
N ALA A 248 -30.21 47.48 20.21
CA ALA A 248 -29.60 48.34 21.23
C ALA A 248 -28.46 47.63 21.94
N ASP A 249 -27.39 48.40 22.04
CA ASP A 249 -26.15 48.22 22.78
C ASP A 249 -26.42 48.25 24.30
N TRP A 250 -26.04 47.20 25.05
CA TRP A 250 -25.90 47.26 26.51
C TRP A 250 -24.81 46.29 27.01
N HIS A 251 -23.61 46.85 27.18
CA HIS A 251 -22.75 46.76 28.37
C HIS A 251 -22.52 45.39 29.07
N LEU A 252 -21.25 44.99 29.03
CA LEU A 252 -20.54 43.94 29.78
C LEU A 252 -20.86 43.91 31.29
N PRO A 253 -20.60 42.77 31.96
CA PRO A 253 -19.28 42.65 32.60
C PRO A 253 -18.58 41.31 32.38
N ARG A 254 -17.24 41.41 32.44
CA ARG A 254 -16.24 40.35 32.49
C ARG A 254 -16.63 39.19 33.42
N SER A 255 -16.46 37.96 32.93
CA SER A 255 -15.85 36.90 33.75
C SER A 255 -14.82 36.16 32.90
N GLN A 256 -13.57 36.26 33.35
CA GLN A 256 -12.49 35.40 32.90
C GLN A 256 -12.71 34.01 33.49
N GLN A 257 -12.47 32.99 32.67
CA GLN A 257 -11.93 31.70 33.11
C GLN A 257 -11.30 31.03 31.88
N GLY A 258 -10.02 31.32 31.68
CA GLY A 258 -9.14 30.47 30.90
C GLY A 258 -8.78 29.25 31.71
N CYS A 259 -8.82 28.07 31.10
CA CYS A 259 -8.25 26.86 31.67
C CYS A 259 -6.74 26.85 31.36
N GLY A 260 -5.93 27.32 32.32
CA GLY A 260 -4.49 27.07 32.35
C GLY A 260 -4.20 25.71 32.99
N CYS A 261 -3.38 24.89 32.34
CA CYS A 261 -2.83 23.68 32.93
C CYS A 261 -1.62 24.04 33.79
N GLU A 262 -1.73 23.93 35.11
CA GLU A 262 -0.58 23.98 36.03
C GLU A 262 -0.03 22.56 36.23
N THR A 263 1.24 22.37 35.86
CA THR A 263 2.02 21.18 36.18
C THR A 263 2.41 21.20 37.66
N ALA A 264 1.80 20.33 38.46
CA ALA A 264 2.21 20.11 39.83
C ALA A 264 3.48 19.24 39.88
N SER A 265 4.63 19.91 39.99
CA SER A 265 5.87 19.29 40.45
C SER A 265 5.73 18.91 41.92
N ARG A 266 5.89 17.62 42.25
CA ARG A 266 6.05 17.18 43.65
C ARG A 266 7.37 16.43 43.79
N SER A 267 8.34 17.15 44.36
CA SER A 267 9.48 16.60 45.07
C SER A 267 9.00 15.65 46.17
N ALA A 268 9.64 14.48 46.27
CA ALA A 268 9.69 13.70 47.50
C ALA A 268 11.10 13.10 47.61
N ALA A 269 11.88 13.66 48.53
CA ALA A 269 13.14 13.10 48.97
C ALA A 269 12.89 12.16 50.17
N SER A 270 13.63 11.04 50.16
CA SER A 270 14.11 10.25 51.33
C SER A 270 13.05 9.54 52.22
N LEU A 271 13.20 8.28 52.64
CA LEU A 271 14.35 7.67 53.33
C LEU A 271 14.32 6.11 53.25
N LEU A 272 15.52 5.52 53.16
CA LEU A 272 16.03 4.29 53.79
C LEU A 272 15.32 2.91 53.63
N GLN A 273 16.01 1.93 53.03
CA GLN A 273 16.73 0.88 53.80
C GLN A 273 17.57 -0.08 52.93
N TRP A 274 18.90 -0.01 53.12
CA TRP A 274 19.95 -1.05 53.20
C TRP A 274 19.93 -2.31 52.30
N LEU A 275 21.04 -2.54 51.59
CA LEU A 275 21.96 -3.69 51.82
C LEU A 275 23.26 -3.60 50.98
N LEU A 276 24.38 -3.34 51.67
CA LEU A 276 25.75 -3.90 51.57
C LEU A 276 26.37 -4.13 50.18
N ALA A 277 27.38 -3.35 49.77
CA ALA A 277 28.82 -3.45 50.11
C ALA A 277 29.57 -4.57 49.36
N GLY A 278 30.50 -4.17 48.48
CA GLY A 278 31.41 -5.06 47.76
C GLY A 278 32.41 -4.31 46.87
N LEU A 279 33.35 -3.61 47.50
CA LEU A 279 34.59 -3.09 46.88
C LEU A 279 35.34 -4.20 46.13
N VAL A 280 35.77 -3.97 44.88
CA VAL A 280 37.17 -4.18 44.43
C VAL A 280 37.41 -3.30 43.18
N LEU A 281 38.15 -2.21 43.37
CA LEU A 281 39.03 -1.64 42.36
C LEU A 281 40.17 -2.63 42.13
N LEU A 282 40.51 -2.92 40.86
CA LEU A 282 41.90 -3.08 40.42
C LEU A 282 41.93 -3.17 38.89
N ALA A 283 42.17 -2.02 38.27
CA ALA A 283 42.84 -1.96 36.99
C ALA A 283 44.34 -2.12 37.23
N SER A 284 44.93 -3.23 36.80
CA SER A 284 46.36 -3.33 36.47
C SER A 284 46.62 -4.52 35.53
N ARG A 285 46.99 -4.16 34.29
CA ARG A 285 47.65 -4.87 33.16
C ARG A 285 48.68 -5.98 33.53
N PRO A 286 49.45 -6.56 32.57
CA PRO A 286 49.18 -7.34 31.33
C PRO A 286 50.07 -8.64 31.25
N ARG A 287 50.02 -9.37 30.11
CA ARG A 287 50.97 -10.43 29.63
C ARG A 287 50.98 -11.73 30.46
N SER A 288 50.93 -12.94 29.92
CA SER A 288 51.42 -13.50 28.66
C SER A 288 50.53 -14.66 28.21
#